data_AF-A0A1U9ZYV3-F1
#
_entry.id   AF-A0A1U9ZYV3-F1
#
_cell.length_a   1.000
_cell.length_b   1.000
_cell.length_c   1.000
_cell.angle_alpha   90.00
_cell.angle_beta   90.00
_cell.angle_gamma   90.00
#
_symmetry.space_group_name_H-M   'P 1'
#
loop_
_entity.id
_entity.type
_entity.pdbx_description
1 polymer ?
#
loop_
_entity_poly.entity_id
_entity_poly.type
_entity_poly.pdbx_seq_one_letter_code
_entity_poly.pdbx_strand_id
1 'polypeptide(L)'
;MRILLTESEQSAAAVPAALLAAQGHDLAFCHNAGDSAPCAGLAADRRCPLSEGDADLVVDVRPSPGRLTLREAGVLCALRTRVPLLVAGPIPEDTALGEAATTCRTDELVDACASAVSATGPAAWRAVSEAIRPLFREDAGRPHVRLMELEGMVHIYISLLSESDGPLLEEVRRTAWLAYTQATRGRHEAVAHVAVMSRT
;
A
#
# COMPACT_ATOMS: atom_id res chain seq x y z
N MET A 1 3.11 -4.61 -2.22
CA MET A 1 2.45 -3.74 -1.21
C MET A 1 2.62 -4.38 0.15
N ARG A 2 2.81 -3.55 1.17
CA ARG A 2 2.87 -3.99 2.57
C ARG A 2 1.48 -3.88 3.19
N ILE A 3 0.87 -5.02 3.47
CA ILE A 3 -0.50 -5.13 3.99
C ILE A 3 -0.44 -5.43 5.48
N LEU A 4 -1.13 -4.63 6.28
CA LEU A 4 -1.36 -4.94 7.68
C LEU A 4 -2.66 -5.73 7.82
N LEU A 5 -2.56 -6.93 8.35
CA LEU A 5 -3.71 -7.80 8.63
C LEU A 5 -4.16 -7.65 10.09
N THR A 6 -5.46 -7.50 10.26
CA THR A 6 -6.18 -7.67 11.53
C THR A 6 -7.23 -8.76 11.39
N GLU A 7 -7.69 -9.29 12.51
CA GLU A 7 -8.65 -10.39 12.54
C GLU A 7 -9.60 -10.24 13.73
N SER A 8 -10.88 -10.53 13.53
CA SER A 8 -11.87 -10.55 14.63
C SER A 8 -11.74 -11.77 15.53
N GLU A 9 -11.23 -12.87 14.97
CA GLU A 9 -11.05 -14.15 15.64
C GLU A 9 -9.60 -14.61 15.48
N GLN A 10 -9.07 -15.31 16.48
CA GLN A 10 -7.70 -15.78 16.44
C GLN A 10 -7.48 -16.72 15.24
N SER A 11 -6.43 -16.46 14.47
CA SER A 11 -6.04 -17.22 13.29
C SER A 11 -6.99 -17.11 12.09
N ALA A 12 -8.02 -16.25 12.12
CA ALA A 12 -8.91 -16.07 10.98
C ALA A 12 -8.18 -15.51 9.76
N ALA A 13 -7.12 -14.71 9.96
CA ALA A 13 -6.31 -14.17 8.87
C ALA A 13 -5.29 -15.18 8.30
N ALA A 14 -5.13 -16.39 8.84
CA ALA A 14 -4.05 -17.30 8.43
C ALA A 14 -4.13 -17.71 6.95
N VAL A 15 -5.32 -18.11 6.47
CA VAL A 15 -5.53 -18.48 5.05
C VAL A 15 -5.45 -17.25 4.14
N PRO A 16 -6.17 -16.15 4.42
CA PRO A 16 -5.97 -14.87 3.73
C PRO A 16 -4.51 -14.42 3.61
N ALA A 17 -3.74 -14.52 4.70
CA ALA A 17 -2.32 -14.18 4.72
C ALA A 17 -1.53 -15.05 3.74
N ALA A 18 -1.71 -16.37 3.78
CA ALA A 18 -1.01 -17.27 2.86
C ALA A 18 -1.31 -16.93 1.38
N LEU A 19 -2.57 -16.64 1.05
CA LEU A 19 -2.97 -16.25 -0.30
C LEU A 19 -2.33 -14.93 -0.73
N LEU A 20 -2.38 -13.90 0.12
CA LEU A 20 -1.78 -12.59 -0.20
C LEU A 20 -0.25 -12.67 -0.30
N ALA A 21 0.41 -13.44 0.56
CA ALA A 21 1.85 -13.68 0.49
C ALA A 21 2.24 -14.41 -0.80
N ALA A 22 1.47 -15.42 -1.22
CA ALA A 22 1.69 -16.12 -2.49
C ALA A 22 1.56 -15.19 -3.71
N GLN A 23 0.84 -14.08 -3.57
CA GLN A 23 0.71 -13.03 -4.58
C GLN A 23 1.81 -11.96 -4.48
N GLY A 24 2.83 -12.17 -3.65
CA GLY A 24 3.98 -11.27 -3.49
C GLY A 24 3.73 -10.05 -2.61
N HIS A 25 2.67 -10.05 -1.79
CA HIS A 25 2.49 -9.01 -0.79
C HIS A 25 3.41 -9.23 0.42
N ASP A 26 3.95 -8.14 0.95
CA ASP A 26 4.63 -8.15 2.23
C ASP A 26 3.58 -7.99 3.33
N LEU A 27 3.64 -8.80 4.38
CA LEU A 27 2.59 -8.89 5.38
C LEU A 27 3.09 -8.47 6.76
N ALA A 28 2.28 -7.67 7.44
CA ALA A 28 2.45 -7.33 8.83
C ALA A 28 1.17 -7.65 9.60
N PHE A 29 1.30 -7.82 10.92
CA PHE A 29 0.18 -8.14 11.80
C PHE A 29 0.23 -7.26 13.04
N CYS A 30 -0.95 -6.79 13.48
CA CYS A 30 -1.07 -6.10 14.77
C CYS A 30 -0.79 -7.04 15.94
N HIS A 31 -1.10 -8.33 15.78
CA HIS A 31 -0.95 -9.37 16.80
C HIS A 31 -0.30 -10.59 16.15
N ASN A 32 0.83 -11.06 16.68
CA ASN A 32 1.34 -12.37 16.31
C ASN A 32 0.86 -13.42 17.32
N ALA A 33 0.77 -14.67 16.86
CA ALA A 33 0.53 -15.78 17.76
C ALA A 33 1.65 -15.86 18.81
N GLY A 34 1.27 -15.82 20.09
CA GLY A 34 2.22 -15.90 21.21
C GLY A 34 2.70 -14.56 21.77
N ASP A 35 2.31 -13.42 21.16
CA ASP A 35 2.63 -12.11 21.73
C ASP A 35 1.86 -11.87 23.04
N SER A 36 2.56 -11.43 24.08
CA SER A 36 1.95 -10.99 25.34
C SER A 36 1.47 -9.54 25.28
N ALA A 37 2.02 -8.75 24.36
CA ALA A 37 1.64 -7.36 24.16
C ALA A 37 0.27 -7.26 23.47
N PRO A 38 -0.54 -6.26 23.85
CA PRO A 38 -1.89 -6.08 23.29
C PRO A 38 -1.90 -5.52 21.88
N CYS A 39 -0.76 -5.11 21.31
CA CYS A 39 -0.55 -4.86 19.87
C CYS A 39 0.93 -4.64 19.56
N ALA A 40 1.30 -4.69 18.28
CA ALA A 40 2.66 -4.46 17.80
C ALA A 40 3.24 -3.07 18.17
N GLY A 41 2.39 -2.05 18.37
CA GLY A 41 2.84 -0.72 18.80
C GLY A 41 3.12 -0.59 20.29
N LEU A 42 2.74 -1.59 21.09
CA LEU A 42 2.97 -1.65 22.53
C LEU A 42 3.95 -2.78 22.90
N ALA A 43 4.47 -3.51 21.91
CA ALA A 43 5.53 -4.49 22.11
C ALA A 43 6.89 -3.79 22.20
N ALA A 44 7.74 -4.20 23.15
CA ALA A 44 9.00 -3.53 23.46
C ALA A 44 10.04 -3.61 22.33
N ASP A 45 9.95 -4.64 21.49
CA ASP A 45 10.90 -5.01 20.45
C ASP A 45 10.35 -4.87 19.03
N ARG A 46 9.16 -4.29 18.87
CA ARG A 46 8.50 -4.11 17.57
C ARG A 46 8.15 -2.66 17.30
N ARG A 47 8.07 -2.31 16.02
CA ARG A 47 7.53 -1.04 15.55
C ARG A 47 6.16 -1.25 14.93
N CYS A 48 5.25 -0.30 15.17
CA CYS A 48 3.90 -0.33 14.60
C CYS A 48 3.93 0.07 13.12
N PRO A 49 3.51 -0.80 12.18
CA PRO A 49 3.52 -0.48 10.75
C PRO A 49 2.69 0.77 10.38
N LEU A 50 1.62 1.06 11.13
CA LEU A 50 0.80 2.25 10.90
C LEU A 50 1.41 3.53 11.47
N SER A 51 2.21 3.43 12.53
CA SER A 51 2.90 4.59 13.11
C SER A 51 4.08 5.03 12.25
N GLU A 52 4.77 4.08 11.64
CA GLU A 52 5.92 4.34 10.76
C GLU A 52 5.50 4.74 9.34
N GLY A 53 4.21 4.58 8.97
CA GLY A 53 3.74 4.83 7.61
C GLY A 53 4.17 3.76 6.61
N ASP A 54 4.44 2.55 7.11
CA ASP A 54 4.95 1.41 6.34
C ASP A 54 3.82 0.55 5.75
N ALA A 55 2.57 0.71 6.16
CA ALA A 55 1.45 -0.04 5.62
C ALA A 55 0.76 0.71 4.47
N ASP A 56 0.55 0.02 3.35
CA ASP A 56 -0.15 0.52 2.16
C ASP A 56 -1.67 0.34 2.25
N LEU A 57 -2.10 -0.70 2.98
CA LEU A 57 -3.48 -1.15 3.11
C LEU A 57 -3.62 -1.87 4.45
N VAL A 58 -4.73 -1.63 5.13
CA VAL A 58 -5.18 -2.47 6.26
C VAL A 58 -6.30 -3.37 5.77
N VAL A 59 -6.18 -4.66 6.07
CA VAL A 59 -7.20 -5.67 5.77
C VAL A 59 -7.67 -6.26 7.08
N ASP A 60 -8.96 -6.10 7.36
CA ASP A 60 -9.61 -6.66 8.53
C ASP A 60 -10.41 -7.90 8.15
N VAL A 61 -9.98 -9.06 8.66
CA VAL A 61 -10.56 -10.37 8.31
C VAL A 61 -11.59 -10.79 9.35
N ARG A 62 -12.83 -10.98 8.90
CA ARG A 62 -13.97 -11.30 9.77
C ARG A 62 -14.77 -12.49 9.23
N PRO A 63 -14.62 -13.70 9.79
CA PRO A 63 -15.37 -14.86 9.32
C PRO A 63 -16.84 -14.85 9.78
N SER A 64 -17.16 -14.10 10.84
CA SER A 64 -18.48 -14.09 11.50
C SER A 64 -18.94 -12.65 11.82
N PRO A 65 -20.26 -12.39 11.90
CA PRO A 65 -20.80 -11.12 12.41
C PRO A 65 -20.45 -10.88 13.89
N GLY A 66 -20.52 -9.62 14.31
CA GLY A 66 -20.31 -9.21 15.70
C GLY A 66 -19.73 -7.80 15.83
N ARG A 67 -19.39 -7.40 17.05
CA ARG A 67 -18.75 -6.12 17.37
C ARG A 67 -17.24 -6.17 17.13
N LEU A 68 -16.62 -4.99 17.04
CA LEU A 68 -15.15 -4.86 17.02
C LEU A 68 -14.53 -5.41 18.31
N THR A 69 -13.41 -6.09 18.15
CA THR A 69 -12.58 -6.63 19.22
C THR A 69 -11.25 -5.87 19.32
N LEU A 70 -10.49 -6.10 20.39
CA LEU A 70 -9.14 -5.54 20.53
C LEU A 70 -8.17 -6.05 19.45
N ARG A 71 -8.42 -7.22 18.88
CA ARG A 71 -7.59 -7.79 17.80
C ARG A 71 -7.68 -6.97 16.51
N GLU A 72 -8.77 -6.23 16.37
CA GLU A 72 -9.09 -5.34 15.24
C GLU A 72 -8.66 -3.88 15.51
N ALA A 73 -7.85 -3.61 16.54
CA ALA A 73 -7.41 -2.24 16.87
C ALA A 73 -6.74 -1.51 15.69
N GLY A 74 -6.12 -2.25 14.76
CA GLY A 74 -5.55 -1.71 13.53
C GLY A 74 -6.58 -1.03 12.62
N VAL A 75 -7.86 -1.41 12.67
CA VAL A 75 -8.97 -0.77 11.94
C VAL A 75 -9.11 0.69 12.34
N LEU A 76 -9.13 0.97 13.65
CA LEU A 76 -9.27 2.33 14.18
C LEU A 76 -8.04 3.17 13.85
N CYS A 77 -6.85 2.57 13.95
CA CYS A 77 -5.60 3.23 13.57
C CYS A 77 -5.57 3.57 12.08
N ALA A 78 -6.03 2.66 11.20
CA ALA A 78 -6.09 2.87 9.75
C ALA A 78 -6.93 4.09 9.39
N LEU A 79 -8.14 4.19 9.97
CA LEU A 79 -9.01 5.35 9.79
C LEU A 79 -8.35 6.65 10.25
N ARG A 80 -7.68 6.62 11.41
CA ARG A 80 -7.03 7.80 11.98
C ARG A 80 -5.80 8.26 11.18
N THR A 81 -5.03 7.32 10.64
CA THR A 81 -3.86 7.60 9.79
C THR A 81 -4.20 7.73 8.31
N ARG A 82 -5.48 7.53 7.94
CA ARG A 82 -6.00 7.54 6.57
C ARG A 82 -5.30 6.51 5.66
N VAL A 83 -4.87 5.39 6.22
CA VAL A 83 -4.45 4.25 5.42
C VAL A 83 -5.72 3.57 4.88
N PRO A 84 -5.78 3.23 3.58
CA PRO A 84 -6.91 2.50 3.02
C PRO A 84 -7.27 1.28 3.87
N LEU A 85 -8.57 1.08 4.06
CA LEU A 85 -9.11 0.00 4.89
C LEU A 85 -10.05 -0.86 4.05
N LEU A 86 -9.80 -2.16 4.07
CA LEU A 86 -10.64 -3.19 3.48
C LEU A 86 -11.15 -4.12 4.59
N VAL A 87 -12.47 -4.32 4.67
CA VAL A 87 -13.09 -5.32 5.54
C VAL A 87 -13.47 -6.54 4.70
N ALA A 88 -12.88 -7.69 5.02
CA ALA A 88 -13.13 -8.96 4.34
C ALA A 88 -14.07 -9.82 5.20
N GLY A 89 -15.36 -9.80 4.84
CA GLY A 89 -16.43 -10.42 5.61
C GLY A 89 -17.49 -9.43 6.12
N PRO A 90 -18.28 -9.80 7.14
CA PRO A 90 -19.32 -8.94 7.69
C PRO A 90 -18.74 -7.64 8.27
N ILE A 91 -19.49 -6.54 8.19
CA ILE A 91 -19.11 -5.27 8.83
C ILE A 91 -19.33 -5.34 10.34
N PRO A 92 -18.45 -4.73 11.17
CA PRO A 92 -18.65 -4.71 12.61
C PRO A 92 -19.93 -3.97 13.01
N GLU A 93 -20.72 -4.60 13.87
CA GLU A 93 -21.94 -4.03 14.43
C GLU A 93 -21.65 -2.75 15.22
N ASP A 94 -22.63 -1.84 15.26
CA ASP A 94 -22.54 -0.56 15.96
C ASP A 94 -21.38 0.33 15.50
N THR A 95 -20.98 0.21 14.23
CA THR A 95 -19.95 1.05 13.61
C THR A 95 -20.44 1.67 12.30
N ALA A 96 -19.83 2.79 11.92
CA ALA A 96 -20.01 3.40 10.60
C ALA A 96 -19.00 2.86 9.55
N LEU A 97 -18.37 1.70 9.80
CA LEU A 97 -17.33 1.16 8.93
C LEU A 97 -17.81 0.81 7.53
N GLY A 98 -19.10 0.48 7.36
CA GLY A 98 -19.68 0.24 6.05
C GLY A 98 -19.63 1.45 5.11
N GLU A 99 -19.50 2.66 5.64
CA GLU A 99 -19.35 3.89 4.85
C GLU A 99 -17.88 4.32 4.71
N ALA A 100 -17.03 3.95 5.68
CA ALA A 100 -15.64 4.41 5.78
C ALA A 100 -14.60 3.43 5.21
N ALA A 101 -14.99 2.18 4.97
CA ALA A 101 -14.12 1.14 4.47
C ALA A 101 -14.63 0.56 3.14
N THR A 102 -13.71 0.03 2.33
CA THR A 102 -14.10 -0.88 1.25
C THR A 102 -14.47 -2.23 1.87
N THR A 103 -15.45 -2.92 1.30
CA THR A 103 -15.89 -4.23 1.80
C THR A 103 -15.81 -5.28 0.70
N CYS A 104 -15.41 -6.50 1.03
CA CYS A 104 -15.44 -7.62 0.10
C CYS A 104 -15.81 -8.92 0.81
N ARG A 105 -16.19 -9.94 0.03
CA ARG A 105 -16.24 -11.31 0.55
C ARG A 105 -14.82 -11.85 0.70
N THR A 106 -14.62 -12.84 1.58
CA THR A 106 -13.29 -13.41 1.83
C THR A 106 -12.69 -14.07 0.59
N ASP A 107 -13.50 -14.66 -0.28
CA ASP A 107 -13.08 -15.27 -1.54
C ASP A 107 -12.69 -14.23 -2.61
N GLU A 108 -13.12 -12.97 -2.46
CA GLU A 108 -12.79 -11.84 -3.34
C GLU A 108 -11.58 -11.04 -2.85
N LEU A 109 -11.03 -11.39 -1.69
CA LEU A 109 -10.04 -10.60 -0.98
C LEU A 109 -8.83 -10.23 -1.86
N VAL A 110 -8.29 -11.18 -2.61
CA VAL A 110 -7.09 -10.94 -3.45
C VAL A 110 -7.36 -9.86 -4.49
N ASP A 111 -8.53 -9.91 -5.12
CA ASP A 111 -8.92 -8.94 -6.13
C ASP A 111 -9.25 -7.59 -5.51
N ALA A 112 -9.98 -7.59 -4.39
CA ALA A 112 -10.32 -6.39 -3.64
C ALA A 112 -9.07 -5.67 -3.11
N CYS A 113 -8.08 -6.37 -2.56
CA CYS A 113 -6.82 -5.79 -2.09
C CYS A 113 -6.10 -5.00 -3.19
N ALA A 114 -6.06 -5.55 -4.40
CA ALA A 114 -5.38 -4.90 -5.50
C ALA A 114 -6.22 -3.79 -6.17
N SER A 115 -7.50 -3.65 -5.83
CA SER A 115 -8.35 -2.52 -6.21
C SER A 115 -8.47 -1.45 -5.10
N ALA A 116 -8.18 -1.82 -3.85
CA ALA A 116 -8.30 -0.94 -2.69
C ALA A 116 -7.22 0.14 -2.60
N VAL A 117 -6.14 -0.01 -3.39
CA VAL A 117 -5.05 0.96 -3.45
C VAL A 117 -5.22 1.82 -4.69
N SER A 118 -5.35 3.13 -4.47
CA SER A 118 -5.49 4.11 -5.54
C SER A 118 -4.34 3.97 -6.56
N ALA A 119 -4.70 4.04 -7.84
CA ALA A 119 -3.76 4.06 -8.97
C ALA A 119 -2.69 5.15 -8.81
N THR A 120 -3.01 6.25 -8.13
CA THR A 120 -2.09 7.37 -7.86
C THR A 120 -1.69 7.47 -6.39
N GLY A 121 -1.99 6.45 -5.59
CA GLY A 121 -1.80 6.45 -4.14
C GLY A 121 -0.34 6.26 -3.67
N PRO A 122 -0.10 6.34 -2.34
CA PRO A 122 1.24 6.27 -1.77
C PRO A 122 2.03 5.00 -2.12
N ALA A 123 1.37 3.86 -2.26
CA ALA A 123 2.02 2.61 -2.62
C ALA A 123 2.61 2.63 -4.04
N ALA A 124 1.82 3.09 -5.02
CA ALA A 124 2.26 3.25 -6.41
C ALA A 124 3.38 4.29 -6.49
N TRP A 125 3.23 5.41 -5.76
CA TRP A 125 4.26 6.45 -5.69
C TRP A 125 5.58 5.93 -5.09
N ARG A 126 5.52 5.15 -3.99
CA ARG A 126 6.70 4.58 -3.33
C ARG A 126 7.40 3.57 -4.23
N ALA A 127 6.64 2.70 -4.88
CA ALA A 127 7.19 1.71 -5.81
C ALA A 127 7.98 2.38 -6.95
N VAL A 128 7.40 3.41 -7.57
CA VAL A 128 8.10 4.18 -8.61
C VAL A 128 9.33 4.88 -8.03
N SER A 129 9.17 5.60 -6.92
CA SER A 129 10.25 6.40 -6.32
C SER A 129 11.44 5.56 -5.90
N GLU A 130 11.21 4.42 -5.24
CA GLU A 130 12.28 3.52 -4.81
C GLU A 130 12.95 2.80 -6.00
N ALA A 131 12.21 2.46 -7.04
CA ALA A 131 12.78 1.80 -8.22
C ALA A 131 13.71 2.71 -9.03
N ILE A 132 13.37 3.99 -9.17
CA ILE A 132 14.21 4.94 -9.92
C ILE A 132 15.36 5.50 -9.09
N ARG A 133 15.26 5.48 -7.75
CA ARG A 133 16.26 6.06 -6.83
C ARG A 133 17.71 5.65 -7.14
N PRO A 134 18.03 4.36 -7.40
CA PRO A 134 19.39 3.92 -7.67
C PRO A 134 19.99 4.43 -8.99
N LEU A 135 19.17 4.97 -9.89
CA LEU A 135 19.62 5.50 -11.18
C LEU A 135 20.27 6.89 -11.05
N PHE A 136 20.14 7.53 -9.89
CA PHE A 136 20.67 8.87 -9.64
C PHE A 136 21.91 8.80 -8.74
N ARG A 137 22.90 9.66 -9.01
CA ARG A 137 24.05 9.86 -8.12
C ARG A 137 23.60 10.52 -6.81
N GLU A 138 24.31 10.30 -5.71
CA GLU A 138 23.98 10.89 -4.41
C GLU A 138 23.94 12.43 -4.42
N ASP A 139 24.78 13.05 -5.26
CA ASP A 139 24.85 14.52 -5.42
C ASP A 139 23.82 15.07 -6.42
N ALA A 140 23.12 14.21 -7.16
CA ALA A 140 22.05 14.64 -8.05
C ALA A 140 20.81 14.99 -7.22
N GLY A 141 20.18 16.13 -7.50
CA GLY A 141 18.95 16.52 -6.82
C GLY A 141 17.90 15.40 -6.88
N ARG A 142 17.19 15.16 -5.77
CA ARG A 142 16.21 14.08 -5.68
C ARG A 142 15.14 14.23 -6.78
N PRO A 143 14.82 13.17 -7.53
CA PRO A 143 13.75 13.23 -8.51
C PRO A 143 12.42 13.55 -7.83
N HIS A 144 11.67 14.49 -8.39
CA HIS A 144 10.30 14.73 -7.95
C HIS A 144 9.36 13.83 -8.74
N VAL A 145 8.67 12.91 -8.05
CA VAL A 145 7.72 11.98 -8.66
C VAL A 145 6.30 12.41 -8.32
N ARG A 146 5.44 12.51 -9.33
CA ARG A 146 4.01 12.77 -9.18
C ARG A 146 3.21 11.81 -10.05
N LEU A 147 2.19 11.19 -9.46
CA LEU A 147 1.22 10.36 -10.17
C LEU A 147 -0.07 11.14 -10.36
N MET A 148 -0.62 11.11 -11.56
CA MET A 148 -1.90 11.76 -11.88
C MET A 148 -2.71 10.85 -12.79
N GLU A 149 -4.00 10.72 -12.51
CA GLU A 149 -4.92 10.03 -13.39
C GLU A 149 -5.62 11.05 -14.29
N LEU A 150 -5.53 10.86 -15.60
CA LEU A 150 -6.13 11.70 -16.62
C LEU A 150 -6.79 10.79 -17.64
N GLU A 151 -8.10 10.97 -17.84
CA GLU A 151 -8.89 10.20 -18.82
C GLU A 151 -8.75 8.67 -18.70
N GLY A 152 -8.59 8.16 -17.47
CA GLY A 152 -8.44 6.72 -17.19
C GLY A 152 -7.03 6.17 -17.38
N MET A 153 -6.05 7.02 -17.71
CA MET A 153 -4.63 6.66 -17.80
C MET A 153 -3.84 7.33 -16.67
N VAL A 154 -2.88 6.62 -16.09
CA VAL A 154 -1.99 7.18 -15.08
C VAL A 154 -0.73 7.75 -15.73
N HIS A 155 -0.53 9.05 -15.52
CA HIS A 155 0.66 9.79 -15.90
C HIS A 155 1.63 9.83 -14.73
N ILE A 156 2.81 9.24 -14.94
CA ILE A 156 3.93 9.25 -13.99
C ILE A 156 4.87 10.40 -14.40
N TYR A 157 4.77 11.54 -13.72
CA TYR A 157 5.65 12.69 -13.96
C TYR A 157 6.89 12.61 -13.07
N ILE A 158 8.06 12.65 -13.70
CA ILE A 158 9.37 12.60 -13.03
C ILE A 158 10.14 13.85 -13.44
N SER A 159 10.40 14.73 -12.47
CA SER A 159 11.15 15.97 -12.70
C SER A 159 12.54 15.88 -12.09
N LEU A 160 13.56 16.22 -12.89
CA LEU A 160 14.97 16.16 -12.52
C LEU A 160 15.60 17.55 -12.53
N LEU A 161 16.46 17.86 -11.55
CA LEU A 161 17.14 19.16 -11.42
C LEU A 161 18.54 19.18 -12.08
N SER A 162 18.87 18.19 -12.92
CA SER A 162 20.22 17.99 -13.50
C SER A 162 20.14 17.85 -15.02
N GLU A 163 21.17 18.34 -15.72
CA GLU A 163 21.47 17.88 -17.08
C GLU A 163 21.66 16.36 -17.03
N SER A 164 20.94 15.66 -17.89
CA SER A 164 20.89 14.21 -17.93
C SER A 164 20.84 13.77 -19.39
N ASP A 165 21.70 12.83 -19.77
CA ASP A 165 21.80 12.38 -21.15
C ASP A 165 20.58 11.51 -21.53
N GLY A 166 20.23 11.52 -22.82
CA GLY A 166 19.08 10.79 -23.36
C GLY A 166 18.95 9.32 -22.90
N PRO A 167 20.03 8.51 -22.84
CA PRO A 167 19.96 7.12 -22.37
C PRO A 167 19.48 6.97 -20.92
N LEU A 168 19.88 7.88 -20.02
CA LEU A 168 19.45 7.85 -18.63
C LEU A 168 17.95 8.20 -18.52
N LEU A 169 17.47 9.15 -19.33
CA LEU A 169 16.05 9.52 -19.35
C LEU A 169 15.15 8.36 -19.80
N GLU A 170 15.60 7.56 -20.77
CA GLU A 170 14.89 6.35 -21.21
C GLU A 170 14.93 5.24 -20.15
N GLU A 171 16.06 5.06 -19.47
CA GLU A 171 16.18 4.09 -18.37
C GLU A 171 15.23 4.44 -17.21
N VAL A 172 15.12 5.72 -16.86
CA VAL A 172 14.21 6.21 -15.82
C VAL A 172 12.76 5.97 -16.23
N ARG A 173 12.36 6.30 -17.47
CA ARG A 173 10.99 6.03 -17.96
C ARG A 173 10.64 4.56 -17.87
N ARG A 174 11.52 3.69 -18.37
CA ARG A 174 11.30 2.25 -18.41
C ARG A 174 11.19 1.67 -17.00
N THR A 175 12.12 2.04 -16.12
CA THR A 175 12.16 1.58 -14.73
C THR A 175 10.92 2.04 -13.97
N ALA A 176 10.52 3.31 -14.12
CA ALA A 176 9.31 3.84 -13.50
C ALA A 176 8.04 3.12 -13.98
N TRP A 177 7.89 2.95 -15.29
CA TRP A 177 6.74 2.26 -15.87
C TRP A 177 6.66 0.79 -15.42
N LEU A 178 7.78 0.07 -15.41
CA LEU A 178 7.84 -1.32 -14.92
C LEU A 178 7.46 -1.41 -13.44
N ALA A 179 8.03 -0.55 -12.60
CA ALA A 179 7.74 -0.53 -11.17
C ALA A 179 6.26 -0.22 -10.90
N TYR A 180 5.69 0.75 -11.61
CA TYR A 180 4.27 1.08 -11.52
C TYR A 180 3.39 -0.10 -11.97
N THR A 181 3.70 -0.68 -13.12
CA THR A 181 2.94 -1.82 -13.68
C THR A 181 2.98 -3.01 -12.73
N GLN A 182 4.12 -3.29 -12.10
CA GLN A 182 4.24 -4.34 -11.10
C GLN A 182 3.43 -4.02 -9.83
N ALA A 183 3.54 -2.79 -9.32
CA ALA A 183 2.83 -2.36 -8.11
C ALA A 183 1.31 -2.41 -8.28
N THR A 184 0.81 -2.14 -9.49
CA THR A 184 -0.61 -2.15 -9.85
C THR A 184 -1.06 -3.44 -10.54
N ARG A 185 -0.16 -4.41 -10.70
CA ARG A 185 -0.39 -5.66 -11.45
C ARG A 185 -0.95 -5.45 -12.87
N GLY A 186 -0.57 -4.36 -13.52
CA GLY A 186 -1.02 -4.01 -14.88
C GLY A 186 -2.50 -3.69 -14.99
N ARG A 187 -3.19 -3.38 -13.88
CA ARG A 187 -4.62 -3.03 -13.88
C ARG A 187 -4.91 -1.62 -14.41
N HIS A 188 -3.91 -0.76 -14.39
CA HIS A 188 -4.02 0.61 -14.87
C HIS A 188 -3.06 0.81 -16.04
N GLU A 189 -3.57 1.38 -17.13
CA GLU A 189 -2.71 1.91 -18.17
C GLU A 189 -1.91 3.07 -17.61
N ALA A 190 -0.62 3.11 -17.93
CA ALA A 190 0.26 4.16 -17.46
C ALA A 190 1.31 4.56 -18.48
N VAL A 191 1.69 5.83 -18.42
CA VAL A 191 2.73 6.45 -19.23
C VAL A 191 3.70 7.21 -18.33
N ALA A 192 5.00 7.04 -18.57
CA ALA A 192 6.05 7.73 -17.82
C ALA A 192 6.58 8.93 -18.61
N HIS A 193 6.57 10.10 -17.96
CA HIS A 193 7.07 11.36 -18.46
C HIS A 193 8.29 11.77 -17.64
N VAL A 194 9.40 12.07 -18.30
CA VAL A 194 10.60 12.60 -17.63
C VAL A 194 10.89 13.99 -18.18
N ALA A 195 10.98 14.96 -17.29
CA ALA A 195 11.31 16.34 -17.62
C ALA A 195 12.55 16.79 -16.84
N VAL A 196 13.44 17.51 -17.52
CA VAL A 196 14.59 18.17 -16.90
C VAL A 196 14.19 19.62 -16.64
N MET A 197 14.25 20.03 -15.38
CA MET A 197 14.02 21.41 -14.96
C MET A 197 15.35 22.17 -15.02
N SER A 198 15.40 23.24 -15.81
CA SER A 198 16.50 24.18 -15.79
C SER A 198 16.51 24.93 -14.46
N ARG A 199 17.68 25.05 -13.80
CA ARG A 199 17.84 25.96 -12.67
C ARG A 199 17.76 27.40 -13.21
N THR A 200 16.64 28.08 -12.96
CA THR A 200 16.54 29.55 -13.05
C THR A 200 17.27 30.21 -11.90
#